data_AF-A0A1R1CCU4-F1
#
_entry.id   AF-A0A1R1CCU4-F1
#
_cell.length_a   1.000
_cell.length_b   1.000
_cell.length_c   1.000
_cell.angle_alpha   90.00
_cell.angle_beta   90.00
_cell.angle_gamma   90.00
#
_symmetry.space_group_name_H-M   'P 1'
#
loop_
_entity.id
_entity.type
_entity.pdbx_description
1 polymer ?
#
loop_
_entity_poly.entity_id
_entity_poly.type
_entity_poly.pdbx_seq_one_letter_code
_entity_poly.pdbx_strand_id
1 'polypeptide(L)'
;MHTLFTADIVDPLIVRIENYNRLLKLIDLKSLEDGSCTLPHKVMANFLDVTNTDIVKWIDKLIDFGIIEQVGSHKAYRRKSSEAENPSLNCLIDLLKLFKESPNLSFSQQAEALDISIQELVYLFGMLIQIIE
;
A
#
# COMPACT_ATOMS: atom_id res chain seq x y z
N MET A 1 11.53 -25.55 3.20
CA MET A 1 11.28 -24.26 2.53
C MET A 1 11.88 -23.20 3.45
N HIS A 2 13.15 -22.85 3.25
CA HIS A 2 13.89 -21.96 4.17
C HIS A 2 13.83 -20.51 3.68
N THR A 3 13.39 -19.61 4.57
CA THR A 3 13.81 -18.20 4.69
C THR A 3 13.60 -17.26 3.50
N LEU A 4 12.38 -17.11 2.99
CA LEU A 4 12.00 -15.98 2.10
C LEU A 4 11.45 -14.76 2.86
N PHE A 5 11.01 -14.94 4.10
CA PHE A 5 10.45 -13.87 4.93
C PHE A 5 11.18 -13.79 6.28
N THR A 6 12.47 -13.46 6.23
CA THR A 6 13.23 -13.09 7.43
C THR A 6 12.91 -11.64 7.82
N ALA A 7 13.23 -11.24 9.06
CA ALA A 7 13.05 -9.86 9.50
C ALA A 7 13.69 -8.85 8.54
N ASP A 8 14.86 -9.18 8.00
CA ASP A 8 15.60 -8.34 7.04
C ASP A 8 14.85 -8.09 5.72
N ILE A 9 13.89 -8.94 5.35
CA ILE A 9 13.06 -8.78 4.15
C ILE A 9 11.72 -8.16 4.51
N VAL A 10 11.11 -8.56 5.63
CA VAL A 10 9.77 -8.12 6.02
C VAL A 10 9.75 -6.66 6.49
N ASP A 11 10.70 -6.24 7.31
CA ASP A 11 10.68 -4.91 7.92
C ASP A 11 10.76 -3.78 6.88
N PRO A 12 11.62 -3.86 5.84
CA PRO A 12 11.61 -2.88 4.74
C PRO A 12 10.29 -2.85 3.95
N LEU A 13 9.61 -3.99 3.79
CA LEU A 13 8.32 -4.06 3.08
C LEU A 13 7.21 -3.39 3.89
N ILE A 14 7.18 -3.61 5.21
CA ILE A 14 6.25 -2.92 6.11
C ILE A 14 6.45 -1.41 6.00
N VAL A 15 7.69 -0.91 6.12
CA VAL A 15 8.00 0.53 5.99
C VAL A 15 7.55 1.09 4.63
N ARG A 16 7.72 0.33 3.55
CA ARG A 16 7.25 0.73 2.20
C ARG A 16 5.73 0.86 2.16
N ILE A 17 4.99 -0.08 2.72
CA ILE A 17 3.52 -0.04 2.77
C ILE A 17 3.04 1.10 3.68
N GLU A 18 3.71 1.33 4.81
CA GLU A 18 3.42 2.47 5.68
C GLU A 18 3.62 3.81 4.97
N ASN A 19 4.64 3.92 4.13
CA ASN A 19 4.86 5.12 3.31
C ASN A 19 3.75 5.32 2.26
N TYR A 20 3.22 4.24 1.67
CA TYR A 20 2.01 4.33 0.83
C TYR A 20 0.83 4.87 1.64
N ASN A 21 0.60 4.35 2.84
CA ASN A 21 -0.45 4.84 3.72
C ASN A 21 -0.26 6.31 4.11
N ARG A 22 0.98 6.76 4.36
CA ARG A 22 1.29 8.17 4.61
C ARG A 22 0.99 9.06 3.41
N LEU A 23 1.31 8.60 2.19
CA LEU A 23 1.00 9.30 0.95
C LEU A 23 -0.53 9.39 0.72
N LEU A 24 -1.26 8.31 0.95
CA LEU A 24 -2.73 8.31 0.86
C LEU A 24 -3.35 9.30 1.85
N LYS A 25 -2.89 9.28 3.11
CA LYS A 25 -3.32 10.27 4.11
C LYS A 25 -3.03 11.71 3.67
N LEU A 26 -1.86 11.96 3.06
CA LEU A 26 -1.54 13.29 2.53
C LEU A 26 -2.47 13.69 1.39
N ILE A 27 -2.77 12.76 0.48
CA ILE A 27 -3.74 12.97 -0.61
C ILE A 27 -5.08 13.36 0.00
N ASP A 28 -5.61 12.58 0.94
CA ASP A 28 -6.90 12.82 1.59
C ASP A 28 -6.95 14.16 2.34
N LEU A 29 -5.90 14.48 3.11
CA LEU A 29 -5.79 15.73 3.87
C LEU A 29 -5.69 16.99 3.00
N LYS A 30 -5.33 16.82 1.72
CA LYS A 30 -5.07 17.92 0.78
C LYS A 30 -5.99 17.87 -0.43
N SER A 31 -6.98 16.99 -0.40
CA SER A 31 -8.03 16.93 -1.40
C SER A 31 -8.93 18.16 -1.31
N LEU A 32 -9.39 18.60 -2.47
CA LEU A 32 -10.41 19.63 -2.63
C LEU A 32 -11.80 19.04 -2.37
N GLU A 33 -12.84 19.87 -2.45
CA GLU A 33 -14.24 19.45 -2.25
C GLU A 33 -14.69 18.35 -3.22
N ASP A 34 -14.09 18.27 -4.41
CA ASP A 34 -14.36 17.23 -5.40
C ASP A 34 -13.59 15.91 -5.14
N GLY A 35 -12.85 15.85 -4.04
CA GLY A 35 -12.02 14.71 -3.64
C GLY A 35 -10.67 14.61 -4.37
N SER A 36 -10.33 15.55 -5.25
CA SER A 36 -9.07 15.55 -5.98
C SER A 36 -7.95 16.27 -5.22
N CYS A 37 -6.76 15.68 -5.20
CA CYS A 37 -5.53 16.27 -4.68
C CYS A 37 -4.65 16.71 -5.84
N THR A 38 -4.30 18.00 -5.87
CA THR A 38 -3.50 18.63 -6.94
C THR A 38 -2.08 18.98 -6.49
N LEU A 39 -1.64 18.45 -5.34
CA LEU A 39 -0.32 18.75 -4.80
C LEU A 39 0.78 18.33 -5.78
N PRO A 40 1.76 19.21 -6.06
CA PRO A 40 2.91 18.83 -6.87
C PRO A 40 3.70 17.71 -6.18
N HIS A 41 4.21 16.74 -6.96
CA HIS A 41 5.03 15.64 -6.43
C HIS A 41 6.21 16.12 -5.57
N LYS A 42 6.82 17.26 -5.91
CA LYS A 42 7.91 17.85 -5.12
C LYS A 42 7.45 18.25 -3.72
N VAL A 43 6.23 18.78 -3.60
CA VAL A 43 5.64 19.15 -2.31
C VAL A 43 5.33 17.89 -1.50
N MET A 44 4.75 16.87 -2.13
CA MET A 44 4.51 15.57 -1.49
C MET A 44 5.80 14.95 -0.95
N ALA A 45 6.87 14.97 -1.75
CA ALA A 45 8.19 14.46 -1.37
C ALA A 45 8.73 15.17 -0.12
N ASN A 46 8.65 16.51 -0.08
CA ASN A 46 9.07 17.29 1.08
C ASN A 46 8.23 16.98 2.33
N PHE A 47 6.92 16.76 2.20
CA PHE A 47 6.05 16.42 3.34
C PHE A 47 6.36 15.04 3.93
N LEU A 48 6.79 14.10 3.09
CA LEU A 48 7.05 12.72 3.49
C LEU A 48 8.53 12.45 3.81
N ASP A 49 9.40 13.45 3.57
CA ASP A 49 10.86 13.37 3.67
C ASP A 49 11.46 12.29 2.76
N VAL A 50 11.04 12.29 1.49
CA VAL A 50 11.47 11.33 0.45
C VAL A 50 11.78 12.01 -0.88
N THR A 51 12.33 11.26 -1.83
CA THR A 51 12.67 11.83 -3.14
C THR A 51 11.43 12.00 -4.02
N ASN A 52 11.50 12.92 -4.98
CA ASN A 52 10.45 13.07 -5.99
C ASN A 52 10.24 11.77 -6.79
N THR A 53 11.32 11.05 -7.08
CA THR A 53 11.28 9.76 -7.78
C THR A 53 10.50 8.71 -6.99
N ASP A 54 10.63 8.69 -5.66
CA ASP A 54 9.86 7.78 -4.81
C ASP A 54 8.37 8.09 -4.91
N ILE A 55 7.98 9.36 -4.80
CA ILE A 55 6.58 9.78 -4.94
C ILE A 55 5.99 9.33 -6.28
N VAL A 56 6.71 9.52 -7.39
CA VAL A 56 6.24 9.08 -8.71
C VAL A 56 6.01 7.57 -8.72
N LYS A 57 7.00 6.78 -8.29
CA LYS A 57 6.87 5.31 -8.23
C LYS A 57 5.71 4.86 -7.34
N TRP A 58 5.51 5.51 -6.20
CA TRP A 58 4.46 5.16 -5.25
C TRP A 58 3.08 5.50 -5.80
N ILE A 59 2.93 6.64 -6.47
CA ILE A 59 1.69 7.01 -7.14
C ILE A 59 1.35 6.01 -8.24
N ASP A 60 2.32 5.67 -9.08
CA ASP A 60 2.12 4.70 -10.17
C ASP A 60 1.67 3.34 -9.60
N LYS A 61 2.33 2.84 -8.55
CA LYS A 61 1.92 1.60 -7.87
C LYS A 61 0.53 1.69 -7.24
N LEU A 62 0.19 2.81 -6.60
CA LEU A 62 -1.14 3.02 -6.01
C LEU A 62 -2.24 3.10 -7.09
N ILE A 63 -1.93 3.57 -8.30
CA ILE A 63 -2.81 3.53 -9.46
C ILE A 63 -2.98 2.09 -9.95
N ASP A 64 -1.87 1.34 -10.07
CA ASP A 64 -1.87 -0.07 -10.51
C ASP A 64 -2.68 -0.97 -9.56
N PHE A 65 -2.58 -0.72 -8.25
CA PHE A 65 -3.40 -1.39 -7.24
C PHE A 65 -4.89 -1.00 -7.29
N GLY A 66 -5.24 0.03 -8.06
CA GLY A 66 -6.60 0.55 -8.12
C GLY A 66 -7.02 1.28 -6.85
N ILE A 67 -6.08 1.79 -6.06
CA ILE A 67 -6.35 2.52 -4.82
C ILE A 67 -6.64 3.99 -5.12
N ILE A 68 -5.86 4.58 -6.02
CA ILE A 68 -6.07 5.93 -6.53
C ILE A 68 -6.25 5.91 -8.04
N GLU A 69 -6.71 7.02 -8.58
CA GLU A 69 -6.76 7.29 -10.00
C GLU A 69 -6.25 8.69 -10.31
N GLN A 70 -5.74 8.87 -11.51
CA GLN A 70 -5.45 10.19 -12.05
C GLN A 70 -6.73 10.80 -12.60
N VAL A 71 -7.05 12.02 -12.17
CA VAL A 71 -8.21 12.78 -12.64
C VAL A 71 -7.73 13.96 -13.51
N GLY A 72 -8.32 14.09 -14.70
CA GLY A 72 -7.99 15.16 -15.64
C GLY A 72 -6.53 15.16 -16.12
N SER A 73 -6.08 16.33 -16.58
CA SER A 73 -4.80 16.50 -17.31
C SER A 73 -3.63 17.00 -16.45
N HIS A 74 -3.85 17.31 -15.16
CA HIS A 74 -2.92 18.11 -14.35
C HIS A 74 -2.34 17.37 -13.13
N LYS A 75 -1.93 16.09 -13.28
CA LYS A 75 -1.38 15.28 -12.17
C LYS A 75 -2.22 15.40 -10.89
N ALA A 76 -3.54 15.44 -11.06
CA ALA A 76 -4.47 15.44 -9.95
C ALA A 76 -4.84 14.00 -9.66
N TYR A 77 -4.90 13.64 -8.38
CA TYR A 77 -5.12 12.27 -7.93
C TYR A 77 -6.32 12.21 -7.01
N ARG A 78 -7.10 11.14 -7.11
CA ARG A 78 -8.27 10.92 -6.25
C ARG A 78 -8.27 9.47 -5.79
N ARG A 79 -8.70 9.20 -4.54
CA ARG A 79 -8.94 7.83 -4.08
C ARG A 79 -10.17 7.24 -4.78
N LYS A 80 -10.08 5.99 -5.23
CA LYS A 80 -11.21 5.28 -5.84
C LYS A 80 -12.25 4.84 -4.81
N SER A 81 -11.85 4.63 -3.55
CA SER A 81 -12.75 4.32 -2.43
C SER A 81 -12.73 5.46 -1.41
N SER A 82 -13.90 5.82 -0.89
CA SER A 82 -14.09 6.84 0.15
C SER A 82 -13.78 6.35 1.57
N GLU A 83 -13.35 5.09 1.73
CA GLU A 83 -12.96 4.57 3.03
C GLU A 83 -11.64 5.20 3.48
N ALA A 84 -11.66 5.84 4.65
CA ALA A 84 -10.52 6.55 5.22
C ALA A 84 -9.32 5.62 5.45
N GLU A 85 -9.57 4.34 5.75
CA GLU A 85 -8.56 3.30 5.82
C GLU A 85 -8.53 2.51 4.51
N ASN A 86 -7.37 1.97 4.14
CA ASN A 86 -7.27 1.08 3.00
C ASN A 86 -7.15 -0.35 3.54
N PRO A 87 -8.27 -1.11 3.60
CA PRO A 87 -8.28 -2.42 4.23
C PRO A 87 -7.20 -3.33 3.64
N SER A 88 -6.96 -3.25 2.32
CA SER A 88 -5.98 -4.08 1.63
C SER A 88 -4.54 -3.78 2.03
N LEU A 89 -4.14 -2.52 2.20
CA LEU A 89 -2.76 -2.18 2.62
C LEU A 89 -2.51 -2.51 4.09
N ASN A 90 -3.50 -2.27 4.95
CA ASN A 90 -3.39 -2.62 6.37
C ASN A 90 -3.36 -4.15 6.56
N CYS A 91 -4.22 -4.87 5.86
CA CYS A 91 -4.22 -6.33 5.86
C CYS A 91 -2.91 -6.90 5.27
N LEU A 92 -2.29 -6.21 4.31
CA LEU A 92 -0.96 -6.59 3.81
C LEU A 92 0.14 -6.46 4.87
N ILE A 93 0.09 -5.41 5.71
CA ILE A 93 0.99 -5.28 6.86
C ILE A 93 0.76 -6.44 7.84
N ASP A 94 -0.49 -6.80 8.09
CA ASP A 94 -0.82 -7.88 9.03
C ASP A 94 -0.42 -9.26 8.47
N LEU A 95 -0.56 -9.49 7.16
CA LEU A 95 0.00 -10.67 6.48
C LEU A 95 1.53 -10.76 6.65
N LEU A 96 2.24 -9.64 6.50
CA LEU A 96 3.69 -9.58 6.68
C LEU A 96 4.10 -9.87 8.13
N LYS A 97 3.37 -9.34 9.12
CA LYS A 97 3.58 -9.68 10.54
C LYS A 97 3.31 -11.17 10.79
N LEU A 98 2.26 -11.72 10.19
CA LEU A 98 1.92 -13.14 10.30
C LEU A 98 3.05 -14.03 9.80
N PHE A 99 3.76 -13.65 8.73
CA PHE A 99 4.95 -14.38 8.28
C PHE A 99 6.09 -14.38 9.30
N LYS A 100 6.25 -13.30 10.08
CA LYS A 100 7.26 -13.23 11.15
C LYS A 100 6.87 -14.09 12.35
N GLU A 101 5.61 -14.01 12.75
CA GLU A 101 5.11 -14.64 13.97
C GLU A 101 4.85 -16.13 13.80
N SER A 102 4.32 -16.54 12.64
CA SER A 102 3.90 -17.90 12.34
C SER A 102 4.26 -18.31 10.90
N PRO A 103 5.56 -18.48 10.57
CA PRO A 103 6.03 -18.71 9.20
C PRO A 103 5.56 -20.03 8.57
N ASN A 104 5.03 -20.96 9.38
CA ASN A 104 4.64 -22.30 8.93
C ASN A 104 3.13 -22.45 8.69
N LEU A 105 2.35 -21.36 8.76
CA LEU A 105 0.92 -21.43 8.49
C LEU A 105 0.66 -21.80 7.03
N SER A 106 -0.25 -22.74 6.81
CA SER A 106 -0.80 -23.01 5.50
C SER A 106 -1.60 -21.82 4.98
N PHE A 107 -1.83 -21.77 3.66
CA PHE A 107 -2.60 -20.70 3.03
C PHE A 107 -4.00 -20.51 3.64
N SER A 108 -4.69 -21.61 3.96
CA SER A 108 -6.00 -21.56 4.61
C SER A 108 -5.93 -21.00 6.03
N GLN A 109 -4.91 -21.38 6.79
CA GLN A 109 -4.71 -20.86 8.14
C GLN A 109 -4.33 -19.37 8.14
N GLN A 110 -3.63 -18.89 7.10
CA GLN A 110 -3.33 -17.47 6.95
C GLN A 110 -4.59 -16.64 6.70
N ALA A 111 -5.48 -17.13 5.83
CA ALA A 111 -6.75 -16.46 5.56
C ALA A 111 -7.65 -16.42 6.81
N GLU A 112 -7.70 -17.53 7.55
CA GLU A 112 -8.42 -17.61 8.83
C GLU A 112 -7.83 -16.65 9.88
N ALA A 113 -6.50 -16.58 10.00
CA ALA A 113 -5.84 -15.70 10.96
C ALA A 113 -6.06 -14.20 10.68
N LEU A 114 -6.30 -13.85 9.41
CA LEU A 114 -6.55 -12.48 8.98
C LEU A 114 -8.05 -12.14 8.86
N ASP A 115 -8.94 -13.11 9.12
CA ASP A 115 -10.40 -12.99 8.94
C ASP A 115 -10.80 -12.53 7.52
N ILE A 116 -10.15 -13.11 6.51
CA ILE A 116 -10.41 -12.83 5.09
C ILE A 116 -10.69 -14.11 4.30
N SER A 117 -11.29 -13.95 3.13
CA SER A 117 -11.42 -15.05 2.18
C SER A 117 -10.09 -15.46 1.55
N ILE A 118 -10.02 -16.70 1.06
CA ILE A 118 -8.88 -17.19 0.26
C ILE A 118 -8.65 -16.31 -0.97
N GLN A 119 -9.71 -15.79 -1.58
CA GLN A 119 -9.61 -14.92 -2.76
C GLN A 119 -8.98 -13.57 -2.41
N GLU A 120 -9.34 -12.99 -1.28
CA GLU A 120 -8.69 -11.77 -0.76
C GLU A 120 -7.22 -12.03 -0.42
N LEU A 121 -6.91 -13.17 0.20
CA LEU A 121 -5.52 -13.55 0.46
C LEU A 121 -4.70 -13.66 -0.83
N VAL A 122 -5.24 -14.27 -1.89
CA VAL A 122 -4.59 -14.33 -3.21
C VAL A 122 -4.33 -12.93 -3.77
N TYR A 123 -5.29 -12.01 -3.62
CA TYR A 123 -5.12 -10.62 -4.04
C TYR A 123 -4.00 -9.92 -3.25
N LEU A 124 -3.92 -10.12 -1.93
CA LEU A 124 -2.84 -9.59 -1.09
C LEU A 124 -1.47 -10.12 -1.50
N PHE A 125 -1.36 -11.42 -1.82
CA PHE A 125 -0.11 -11.98 -2.37
C PHE A 125 0.26 -11.35 -3.72
N GLY A 126 -0.72 -11.10 -4.59
CA GLY A 126 -0.51 -10.40 -5.85
C GLY A 126 0.05 -8.98 -5.65
N MET A 127 -0.53 -8.23 -4.70
CA MET A 127 0.01 -6.93 -4.31
C MET A 127 1.42 -7.05 -3.74
N LEU A 128 1.67 -8.02 -2.84
CA LEU A 128 2.98 -8.22 -2.22
C LEU A 128 4.08 -8.45 -3.26
N ILE A 129 3.83 -9.30 -4.26
CA ILE A 129 4.78 -9.56 -5.36
C ILE A 129 5.14 -8.25 -6.07
N GLN A 130 4.13 -7.44 -6.43
CA GLN A 130 4.36 -6.16 -7.08
C GLN A 130 5.06 -5.12 -6.21
N ILE A 131 5.03 -5.26 -4.87
CA ILE A 131 5.77 -4.39 -3.95
C ILE A 131 7.22 -4.85 -3.80
N ILE A 132 7.48 -6.15 -3.92
CA ILE A 132 8.83 -6.73 -3.87
C ILE A 132 9.62 -6.40 -5.14
N GLU A 133 8.98 -6.48 -6.31
CA GLU A 133 9.52 -6.09 -7.63
C GLU A 133 9.79 -4.59 -7.76
#